data_AF-A0A645CH47-F1
#
_entry.id   AF-A0A645CH47-F1
#
_cell.length_a   1.000
_cell.length_b   1.000
_cell.length_c   1.000
_cell.angle_alpha   90.00
_cell.angle_beta   90.00
_cell.angle_gamma   90.00
#
_symmetry.space_group_name_H-M   'P 1'
#
loop_
_entity.id
_entity.type
_entity.pdbx_description
1 polymer ?
#
loop_
_entity_poly.entity_id
_entity_poly.type
_entity_poly.pdbx_seq_one_letter_code
_entity_poly.pdbx_strand_id
1 'polypeptide(L)'
;MNIPEVVDFNVLIKYQRKGIGNKIMDTVEKLAKEKGEHISLAVGLHSGYGSAQRMYIKRGYIPDGSGVWYKDKQLEPYSKCENDDDLILYLLKSF
;
A
#
# COMPACT_ATOMS: atom_id res chain seq x y z
N MET A 1 -4.52 -13.48 11.36
CA MET A 1 -3.98 -14.09 10.12
C MET A 1 -2.58 -13.56 9.93
N ASN A 2 -1.63 -14.40 9.51
CA ASN A 2 -0.25 -13.97 9.23
C ASN A 2 -0.15 -13.60 7.75
N ILE A 3 -0.55 -12.38 7.39
CA ILE A 3 -0.52 -11.88 6.01
C ILE A 3 0.80 -11.13 5.82
N PRO A 4 1.64 -11.50 4.82
CA PRO A 4 2.82 -10.72 4.47
C PRO A 4 2.44 -9.28 4.13
N GLU A 5 3.17 -8.33 4.71
CA GLU A 5 2.93 -6.90 4.51
C GLU A 5 4.14 -6.23 3.85
N VAL A 6 3.87 -5.35 2.88
CA VAL A 6 4.88 -4.42 2.36
C VAL A 6 4.93 -3.20 3.28
N VAL A 7 5.95 -3.15 4.14
CA VAL A 7 6.10 -2.08 5.15
C VAL A 7 6.64 -0.79 4.55
N ASP A 8 7.65 -0.89 3.67
CA ASP A 8 8.23 0.27 2.99
C ASP A 8 8.54 -0.07 1.53
N PHE A 9 8.16 0.85 0.64
CA PHE A 9 8.40 0.77 -0.78
C PHE A 9 8.59 2.17 -1.36
N ASN A 10 9.78 2.40 -1.92
CA ASN A 10 10.08 3.65 -2.61
C ASN A 10 11.00 3.42 -3.81
N VAL A 11 10.85 4.27 -4.81
CA VAL A 11 11.83 4.45 -5.89
C VAL A 11 12.24 5.91 -5.86
N LEU A 12 13.53 6.16 -5.66
CA LEU A 12 14.08 7.53 -5.65
C LEU A 12 13.62 8.29 -6.90
N ILE A 13 13.24 9.56 -6.72
CA ILE A 13 12.59 10.40 -7.74
C ILE A 13 13.32 10.33 -9.10
N LYS A 14 14.66 10.39 -9.10
CA LYS A 14 15.52 10.30 -10.30
C LYS A 14 15.39 8.99 -11.11
N TYR A 15 14.80 7.95 -10.53
CA TYR A 15 14.63 6.63 -11.11
C TYR A 15 13.16 6.24 -11.33
N GLN A 16 12.20 7.10 -10.98
CA GLN A 16 10.79 6.85 -11.24
C GLN A 16 10.46 6.86 -12.74
N ARG A 17 9.29 6.31 -13.12
CA ARG A 17 8.80 6.20 -14.51
C ARG A 17 9.67 5.35 -15.47
N LYS A 18 10.63 4.60 -14.93
CA LYS A 18 11.48 3.65 -15.68
C LYS A 18 11.07 2.17 -15.53
N GLY A 19 9.87 1.93 -14.99
CA GLY A 19 9.37 0.57 -14.72
C GLY A 19 10.00 -0.13 -13.50
N ILE A 20 10.93 0.51 -12.79
CA ILE A 20 11.65 -0.08 -11.65
C ILE A 20 10.68 -0.49 -10.53
N GLY A 21 9.73 0.38 -10.17
CA GLY A 21 8.75 0.08 -9.13
C GLY A 21 7.92 -1.17 -9.43
N ASN A 22 7.51 -1.36 -10.68
CA ASN A 22 6.80 -2.57 -11.09
C ASN A 22 7.67 -3.81 -10.94
N LYS A 23 8.93 -3.78 -11.38
CA LYS A 23 9.85 -4.93 -11.26
C LYS A 23 10.10 -5.33 -9.81
N ILE A 24 10.23 -4.34 -8.92
CA ILE A 24 10.34 -4.59 -7.48
C ILE A 24 9.06 -5.27 -6.97
N MET A 25 7.89 -4.72 -7.29
CA MET A 25 6.60 -5.29 -6.87
C MET A 25 6.34 -6.68 -7.45
N ASP A 26 6.79 -6.98 -8.67
CA ASP A 26 6.70 -8.34 -9.25
C ASP A 26 7.46 -9.36 -8.38
N THR A 27 8.63 -8.95 -7.88
CA THR A 27 9.45 -9.79 -7.00
C THR A 27 8.83 -9.93 -5.62
N VAL A 28 8.36 -8.82 -5.03
CA VAL A 28 7.70 -8.81 -3.72
C VAL A 28 6.45 -9.68 -3.73
N GLU A 29 5.60 -9.53 -4.73
CA GLU A 29 4.37 -10.32 -4.88
C GLU A 29 4.65 -11.80 -5.08
N LYS A 30 5.67 -12.15 -5.87
CA LYS A 30 6.12 -13.54 -6.02
C LYS A 30 6.53 -14.15 -4.68
N LEU A 31 7.35 -13.44 -3.90
CA LEU A 31 7.82 -13.90 -2.60
C LEU A 31 6.68 -14.00 -1.56
N ALA A 32 5.71 -13.09 -1.62
CA ALA A 32 4.55 -13.16 -0.73
C ALA A 32 3.61 -14.32 -1.08
N LYS A 33 3.45 -14.64 -2.37
CA LYS A 33 2.66 -15.80 -2.83
C LYS A 33 3.21 -17.14 -2.33
N GLU A 34 4.52 -17.22 -2.11
CA GLU A 34 5.15 -18.39 -1.48
C GLU A 34 4.82 -18.53 0.02
N LYS A 35 4.35 -17.46 0.66
CA LYS A 35 4.05 -17.40 2.11
C LYS A 35 2.55 -17.48 2.43
N GLY A 36 1.68 -17.22 1.47
CA GLY A 36 0.23 -17.25 1.67
C GLY A 36 -0.58 -16.80 0.46
N GLU A 37 -1.90 -16.81 0.61
CA GLU A 37 -2.86 -16.49 -0.45
C GLU A 37 -3.09 -14.97 -0.63
N HIS A 38 -2.62 -14.17 0.32
CA HIS A 38 -2.81 -12.73 0.35
C HIS A 38 -1.52 -11.98 0.64
N ILE A 39 -1.48 -10.71 0.22
CA ILE A 39 -0.47 -9.72 0.59
C ILE A 39 -1.17 -8.40 0.94
N SER A 40 -0.70 -7.73 1.99
CA SER A 40 -1.18 -6.42 2.40
C SER A 40 -0.15 -5.32 2.20
N LEU A 41 -0.62 -4.09 2.10
CA LEU A 41 0.20 -2.88 2.21
C LEU A 41 -0.68 -1.72 2.67
N ALA A 42 -0.04 -0.69 3.22
CA ALA A 42 -0.66 0.60 3.43
C ALA A 42 -0.23 1.60 2.35
N VAL A 43 -1.10 2.55 2.03
CA VAL A 43 -0.75 3.67 1.16
C VAL A 43 -1.28 4.98 1.74
N GLY A 44 -0.43 6.01 1.76
CA GLY A 44 -0.81 7.35 2.19
C GLY A 44 -1.85 7.98 1.27
N LEU A 45 -2.66 8.88 1.83
CA LEU A 45 -3.82 9.46 1.14
C LEU A 45 -3.55 10.78 0.43
N HIS A 46 -2.49 11.51 0.79
CA HIS A 46 -2.17 12.76 0.11
C HIS A 46 -1.58 12.54 -1.30
N SER A 47 -1.53 13.62 -2.09
CA SER A 47 -1.21 13.58 -3.52
C SER A 47 0.19 13.02 -3.88
N GLY A 48 1.13 13.04 -2.93
CA GLY A 48 2.47 12.48 -3.11
C GLY A 48 2.46 10.97 -3.38
N TYR A 49 1.48 10.27 -2.82
CA TYR A 49 1.30 8.83 -3.00
C TYR A 49 0.49 8.45 -4.25
N GLY A 50 -0.01 9.42 -5.03
CA GLY A 50 -0.93 9.15 -6.15
C GLY A 50 -0.38 8.18 -7.21
N SER A 51 0.93 8.19 -7.46
CA SER A 51 1.56 7.21 -8.37
C SER A 51 1.53 5.79 -7.79
N ALA A 52 1.78 5.64 -6.48
CA ALA A 52 1.74 4.37 -5.77
C ALA A 52 0.30 3.84 -5.68
N GLN A 53 -0.65 4.69 -5.26
CA GLN A 53 -2.09 4.38 -5.24
C GLN A 53 -2.55 3.78 -6.58
N ARG A 54 -2.27 4.47 -7.69
CA ARG A 54 -2.64 3.99 -9.03
C ARG A 54 -1.96 2.69 -9.41
N MET A 55 -0.69 2.52 -9.03
CA MET A 55 0.06 1.30 -9.29
C MET A 55 -0.57 0.12 -8.53
N TYR A 56 -0.81 0.26 -7.23
CA TYR A 56 -1.38 -0.81 -6.40
C TYR A 56 -2.76 -1.24 -6.91
N ILE A 57 -3.67 -0.30 -7.19
CA ILE A 57 -5.00 -0.64 -7.70
C ILE A 57 -4.91 -1.38 -9.05
N LYS A 58 -4.05 -0.94 -9.97
CA LYS A 58 -3.84 -1.63 -11.26
C LYS A 58 -3.23 -3.03 -11.11
N ARG A 59 -2.57 -3.31 -9.99
CA ARG A 59 -1.98 -4.62 -9.68
C ARG A 59 -2.96 -5.55 -8.94
N GLY A 60 -4.20 -5.12 -8.73
CA GLY A 60 -5.26 -5.93 -8.10
C GLY A 60 -5.36 -5.78 -6.59
N TYR A 61 -4.71 -4.78 -6.00
CA TYR A 61 -4.95 -4.42 -4.60
C TYR A 61 -6.29 -3.72 -4.46
N ILE A 62 -7.06 -4.11 -3.45
CA ILE A 62 -8.39 -3.58 -3.13
C ILE A 62 -8.35 -3.08 -1.68
N PRO A 63 -8.98 -1.94 -1.33
CA PRO A 63 -9.13 -1.53 0.06
C PRO A 63 -9.66 -2.67 0.92
N ASP A 64 -9.02 -2.92 2.06
CA ASP A 64 -9.35 -4.06 2.94
C ASP A 64 -10.68 -3.88 3.70
N GLY A 65 -11.27 -2.69 3.62
CA GLY A 65 -12.53 -2.34 4.26
C GLY A 65 -12.40 -1.84 5.70
N SER A 66 -11.19 -1.76 6.26
CA SER A 66 -10.96 -1.21 7.61
C SER A 66 -11.12 0.32 7.68
N GLY A 67 -11.15 0.99 6.53
CA GLY A 67 -11.27 2.45 6.46
C GLY A 67 -9.92 3.13 6.67
N VAL A 68 -9.95 4.37 7.17
CA VAL A 68 -8.76 5.21 7.29
C VAL A 68 -8.02 4.90 8.59
N TRP A 69 -6.70 4.81 8.51
CA TRP A 69 -5.81 4.71 9.66
C TRP A 69 -4.96 5.97 9.78
N TYR A 70 -4.65 6.35 11.01
CA TYR A 70 -3.81 7.51 11.32
C TYR A 70 -2.99 7.22 12.58
N LYS A 71 -1.66 7.39 12.49
CA LYS A 71 -0.73 7.15 13.60
C LYS A 71 -0.92 5.76 14.24
N ASP A 72 -0.86 4.74 13.39
CA ASP A 72 -1.00 3.31 13.74
C ASP A 72 -2.34 2.92 14.38
N LYS A 73 -3.39 3.73 14.18
CA LYS A 73 -4.73 3.44 14.71
C LYS A 73 -5.79 3.61 13.65
N GLN A 74 -6.75 2.69 13.62
CA GLN A 74 -7.97 2.86 12.85
C GLN A 74 -8.72 4.09 13.38
N LEU A 75 -9.14 4.98 12.48
CA LEU A 75 -9.90 6.16 12.85
C LEU A 75 -11.37 5.82 13.01
N GLU A 76 -11.94 6.25 14.13
CA GLU A 76 -13.39 6.26 14.31
C GLU A 76 -14.04 7.25 13.33
N PRO A 77 -15.28 6.99 12.89
CA PRO A 77 -16.04 7.93 12.06
C PRO A 77 -16.04 9.34 12.66
N TYR A 78 -15.87 10.35 11.81
CA TYR A 78 -15.83 11.78 12.17
C TYR A 78 -14.64 12.24 13.03
N SER A 79 -13.65 11.38 13.26
CA SER A 79 -12.40 11.78 13.91
C SER A 79 -11.64 12.81 13.08
N LYS A 80 -10.99 13.75 13.77
CA LYS A 80 -10.06 14.69 13.12
C LYS A 80 -8.76 13.96 12.77
N CYS A 81 -8.18 14.32 11.63
CA CYS A 81 -6.86 13.86 11.19
C CYS A 81 -6.20 14.94 10.33
N GLU A 82 -4.89 14.80 10.14
CA GLU A 82 -4.11 15.61 9.21
C GLU A 82 -3.83 14.79 7.95
N ASN A 83 -3.82 15.44 6.79
CA ASN A 83 -3.50 14.79 5.52
C ASN A 83 -1.98 14.73 5.33
N ASP A 84 -1.29 14.07 6.25
CA ASP A 84 0.15 13.86 6.30
C ASP A 84 0.53 12.41 5.87
N ASP A 85 1.77 12.02 6.11
CA ASP A 85 2.31 10.68 5.76
C ASP A 85 1.71 9.54 6.60
N ASP A 86 1.15 9.83 7.77
CA ASP A 86 0.57 8.83 8.67
C ASP A 86 -0.90 8.53 8.32
N LEU A 87 -1.54 9.33 7.46
CA LEU A 87 -2.91 9.13 7.01
C LEU A 87 -2.96 8.14 5.85
N ILE A 88 -3.29 6.88 6.16
CA ILE A 88 -3.16 5.75 5.26
C ILE A 88 -4.47 4.98 5.06
N LEU A 89 -4.50 4.20 3.98
CA LEU A 89 -5.50 3.17 3.71
C LEU A 89 -4.78 1.83 3.51
N TYR A 90 -5.26 0.79 4.20
CA TYR A 90 -4.79 -0.57 3.98
C TYR A 90 -5.45 -1.18 2.75
N LEU A 91 -4.63 -1.81 1.92
CA LEU A 91 -5.04 -2.55 0.74
C LEU A 91 -4.62 -4.02 0.88
N LEU A 92 -5.46 -4.90 0.34
CA LEU A 92 -5.23 -6.33 0.27
C LEU A 92 -5.27 -6.80 -1.19
N LYS A 93 -4.36 -7.68 -1.56
CA LYS A 93 -4.41 -8.42 -2.83
C LYS A 93 -4.49 -9.91 -2.55
N SER A 94 -5.36 -10.61 -3.28
CA SER A 94 -5.42 -12.07 -3.35
C SER A 94 -4.71 -12.56 -4.61
N PHE A 95 -3.96 -13.66 -4.51
CA PHE A 95 -3.10 -14.20 -5.58
C PHE A 95 -3.73 -15.24 -6.51
#